data_AF-A0A849M977-F1
#
_entry.id   AF-A0A849M977-F1
#
_cell.length_a   1.000
_cell.length_b   1.000
_cell.length_c   1.000
_cell.angle_alpha   90.00
_cell.angle_beta   90.00
_cell.angle_gamma   90.00
#
_symmetry.space_group_name_H-M   'P 1'
#
loop_
_entity.id
_entity.type
_entity.pdbx_description
1 polymer ?
#
loop_
_entity_poly.entity_id
_entity_poly.type
_entity_poly.pdbx_seq_one_letter_code
_entity_poly.pdbx_strand_id
1 'polypeptide(L)' 'MHFSIVLGHENYYPKFGFEKASNHNLKTQWEGVPDEAFMVLILDKSVMTGVSGVAEYRSEFDEAM' A
#
# COMPACT_ATOMS: atom_id res chain seq x y z
N MET A 1 -12.31 0.58 7.73
CA MET A 1 -11.40 -0.20 6.86
C MET A 1 -10.22 -0.64 7.69
N HIS A 2 -10.01 -1.95 7.86
CA HIS A 2 -8.93 -2.49 8.71
C HIS A 2 -7.77 -2.96 7.84
N PHE A 3 -7.03 -2.00 7.31
CA PHE A 3 -5.76 -2.23 6.64
C PHE A 3 -4.89 -0.99 6.81
N SER A 4 -3.59 -1.14 6.57
CA SER A 4 -2.62 -0.04 6.56
C SER A 4 -1.81 -0.11 5.29
N ILE A 5 -1.58 1.04 4.64
CA ILE A 5 -0.76 1.15 3.42
C ILE A 5 0.38 2.14 3.68
N VAL A 6 1.58 1.77 3.27
CA VAL A 6 2.79 2.58 3.43
C VAL A 6 3.59 2.64 2.14
N LEU A 7 4.33 3.73 1.98
CA LEU A 7 5.47 3.82 1.09
C LEU A 7 6.75 3.80 1.92
N GLY A 8 7.68 2.91 1.57
CA GLY A 8 8.94 2.87 2.28
C GLY A 8 9.88 1.76 1.82
N HIS A 9 10.91 1.52 2.62
CA HIS A 9 12.01 0.66 2.22
C HIS A 9 11.59 -0.81 2.12
N GLU A 10 11.94 -1.46 1.00
CA GLU A 10 11.59 -2.84 0.67
C GLU A 10 11.90 -3.85 1.77
N ASN A 11 12.97 -3.62 2.54
CA ASN A 11 13.42 -4.55 3.59
C ASN A 11 12.99 -4.16 5.02
N TYR A 12 12.33 -3.01 5.23
CA TYR A 12 11.95 -2.55 6.57
C TYR A 12 10.57 -3.06 6.97
N TYR A 13 9.55 -2.73 6.18
CA TYR A 13 8.15 -3.01 6.51
C TYR A 13 7.74 -4.49 6.45
N PRO A 14 8.35 -5.38 5.62
CA PRO A 14 8.01 -6.80 5.65
C PRO A 14 8.28 -7.47 7.00
N LYS A 15 9.17 -6.90 7.83
CA LYS A 15 9.43 -7.36 9.21
C LYS A 15 8.19 -7.30 10.11
N PHE A 16 7.18 -6.52 9.73
CA PHE A 16 5.93 -6.35 10.46
C PHE A 16 4.72 -6.99 9.75
N GLY A 17 4.97 -7.86 8.76
CA GLY A 17 3.91 -8.56 8.01
C GLY A 17 3.30 -7.76 6.87
N PHE A 18 3.91 -6.64 6.47
CA PHE A 18 3.52 -5.95 5.24
C PHE A 18 3.95 -6.76 4.02
N GLU A 19 3.08 -6.75 3.01
CA GLU A 19 3.32 -7.36 1.70
C GLU A 19 3.24 -6.28 0.62
N LYS A 20 3.79 -6.55 -0.57
CA LYS A 20 3.58 -5.66 -1.72
C LYS A 20 2.10 -5.50 -2.00
N ALA A 21 1.65 -4.26 -2.17
CA ALA A 21 0.24 -3.97 -2.38
C ALA A 21 -0.28 -4.50 -3.73
N SER A 22 0.60 -4.65 -4.71
CA SER A 22 0.29 -5.26 -6.02
C SER A 22 -0.18 -6.71 -5.93
N ASN A 23 0.25 -7.48 -4.91
CA ASN A 23 -0.25 -8.83 -4.63
C ASN A 23 -1.78 -8.82 -4.37
N HIS A 24 -2.31 -7.67 -3.97
CA HIS A 24 -3.72 -7.45 -3.63
C HIS A 24 -4.45 -6.59 -4.67
N ASN A 25 -3.88 -6.41 -5.87
CA ASN A 25 -4.41 -5.55 -6.94
C ASN A 25 -4.60 -4.09 -6.51
N LEU A 26 -3.79 -3.62 -5.56
CA LEU A 26 -3.75 -2.24 -5.13
C LEU A 26 -2.56 -1.52 -5.78
N LYS A 27 -2.78 -0.27 -6.16
CA LYS A 27 -1.77 0.61 -6.77
C LYS A 27 -1.69 1.92 -5.99
N THR A 28 -0.55 2.58 -6.09
CA THR A 28 -0.37 3.95 -5.59
C THR A 28 -0.88 4.96 -6.63
N GLN A 29 -1.26 6.17 -6.19
CA GLN A 29 -1.65 7.27 -7.08
C GLN A 29 -0.48 7.90 -7.85
N TRP A 30 0.76 7.68 -7.38
CA TRP A 30 1.96 8.31 -7.95
C TRP A 30 2.67 7.39 -8.93
N GLU A 31 3.14 7.94 -10.05
CA GLU A 31 3.92 7.22 -11.05
C GLU A 31 5.38 7.03 -10.60
N GLY A 32 6.08 6.03 -11.19
CA GLY A 32 7.51 5.81 -10.96
C GLY A 32 7.88 5.20 -9.60
N VAL A 33 6.91 4.98 -8.71
CA VAL A 33 7.11 4.29 -7.44
C VAL A 33 7.45 2.82 -7.69
N PRO A 34 8.58 2.31 -7.16
CA PRO A 34 8.90 0.88 -7.25
C PRO A 34 7.87 0.01 -6.53
N ASP A 35 7.54 -1.14 -7.10
CA ASP A 35 6.51 -2.05 -6.57
C ASP A 35 6.83 -2.54 -5.15
N GLU A 36 8.10 -2.83 -4.89
CA GLU A 36 8.64 -3.20 -3.58
C GLU A 36 8.59 -2.10 -2.54
N ALA A 37 8.37 -0.83 -2.92
CA ALA A 37 8.26 0.28 -1.98
C ALA A 37 6.83 0.50 -1.49
N PHE A 38 5.82 0.01 -2.23
CA PHE A 38 4.40 0.22 -1.94
C PHE A 38 3.77 -1.02 -1.31
N MET A 39 3.46 -0.92 -0.01
CA MET A 39 3.10 -2.08 0.79
C MET A 39 1.79 -1.93 1.55
N VAL A 40 1.14 -3.06 1.82
CA VAL A 40 -0.10 -3.17 2.58
C VAL A 40 0.00 -4.20 3.69
N LEU A 41 -0.62 -3.91 4.83
CA LEU A 41 -0.93 -4.86 5.89
C LEU A 41 -2.46 -4.95 6.01
N ILE A 42 -3.02 -6.11 5.65
CA ILE A 42 -4.46 -6.39 5.78
C ILE A 42 -4.71 -6.93 7.19
N LEU A 43 -5.42 -6.17 8.01
CA LEU A 43 -5.76 -6.56 9.38
C LEU A 43 -7.06 -7.37 9.43
N ASP A 44 -7.97 -7.15 8.48
CA ASP A 44 -9.19 -7.92 8.30
C ASP A 44 -9.37 -8.28 6.82
N LYS A 45 -9.23 -9.56 6.50
CA LYS A 45 -9.36 -10.06 5.13
C LYS A 45 -10.79 -9.98 4.60
N SER A 46 -11.80 -10.02 5.49
CA SER A 46 -13.20 -10.02 5.08
C SER A 46 -13.59 -8.72 4.38
N VAL A 47 -13.08 -7.58 4.89
CA VAL A 47 -13.36 -6.25 4.30
C VAL A 47 -12.55 -5.95 3.04
N MET A 48 -11.51 -6.73 2.77
CA MET A 48 -10.66 -6.59 1.57
C MET A 48 -11.06 -7.57 0.45
N THR A 49 -12.06 -8.42 0.68
CA THR A 49 -12.52 -9.37 -0.33
C THR A 49 -13.14 -8.62 -1.50
N GLY A 50 -12.56 -8.77 -2.69
CA GLY A 50 -13.01 -8.10 -3.92
C GLY A 50 -12.62 -6.63 -4.03
N VAL A 51 -11.83 -6.10 -3.08
CA VAL A 51 -11.30 -4.73 -3.16
C VAL A 51 -10.06 -4.71 -4.05
N SER A 52 -10.02 -3.75 -4.97
CA SER A 52 -8.89 -3.47 -5.85
C SER A 52 -8.95 -2.01 -6.28
N GLY A 53 -7.83 -1.42 -6.71
CA GLY A 53 -7.83 -0.06 -7.24
C GLY A 53 -6.62 0.76 -6.83
N VAL A 54 -6.79 2.07 -6.83
CA VAL A 54 -5.76 3.05 -6.45
C VAL A 54 -5.98 3.49 -5.01
N ALA A 55 -4.96 3.40 -4.18
CA ALA A 55 -4.95 4.00 -2.86
C ALA A 55 -4.65 5.49 -3.01
N GLU A 56 -5.64 6.33 -2.71
CA GLU A 56 -5.50 7.78 -2.70
C GLU A 56 -5.20 8.29 -1.28
N TYR A 57 -4.02 8.87 -1.13
CA TYR A 57 -3.57 9.62 0.03
C TYR A 57 -4.13 11.04 -0.02
N ARG A 58 -4.16 11.70 1.14
CA ARG A 58 -4.51 13.13 1.19
C ARG A 58 -3.48 13.95 0.41
N SER A 59 -3.92 15.07 -0.17
CA SER A 59 -3.10 15.90 -1.08
C SER A 59 -1.85 16.47 -0.43
N GLU A 60 -1.80 16.62 0.90
CA GLU A 60 -0.58 17.06 1.59
C GLU A 60 0.61 16.10 1.39
N PHE A 61 0.38 14.86 0.95
CA PHE A 61 1.45 13.92 0.63
C PHE A 61 2.03 14.11 -0.79
N ASP A 62 1.36 14.87 -1.66
CA ASP A 62 1.86 15.12 -3.02
C ASP A 62 3.16 15.95 -3.01
N GLU A 63 3.38 16.78 -1.97
CA GLU A 63 4.61 17.57 -1.82
C GLU A 63 5.83 16.73 -1.44
N ALA A 64 5.63 15.52 -0.91
CA ALA A 64 6.69 14.63 -0.44
C ALA A 64 7.09 13.55 -1.45
N MET A 65 6.42 13.50 -2.60
CA MET A 65 6.51 12.44 -3.60
C MET A 65 7.18 12.90 -4.89
#